data_AF-A0A0B7IHE5-F1
#
_entry.id   AF-A0A0B7IHE5-F1
#
_cell.length_a   1.000
_cell.length_b   1.000
_cell.length_c   1.000
_cell.angle_alpha   90.00
_cell.angle_beta   90.00
_cell.angle_gamma   90.00
#
_symmetry.space_group_name_H-M   'P 1'
#
loop_
_entity.id
_entity.type
_entity.pdbx_description
1 polymer ?
#
loop_
_entity_poly.entity_id
_entity_poly.type
_entity_poly.pdbx_seq_one_letter_code
_entity_poly.pdbx_strand_id
1 'polypeptide(L)'
;MKTYYLSNEQMLQNFGAMFENLSKEGDLKTELAEYGYDDAKIAEGKALYDEARKTFDANIKETREETSASLAFQEKYQNVQKKYSTHRKKARIVFEDNEEALRQLKLKGSAARAIATAMEEMRAFYQLLDTTPNLLTPLK
;
A
#
# COMPACT_ATOMS: atom_id res chain seq x y z
N MET A 1 -18.53 22.86 -25.16
CA MET A 1 -17.78 23.42 -24.01
C MET A 1 -17.12 22.23 -23.30
N LYS A 2 -15.79 22.18 -23.22
CA LYS A 2 -15.07 21.04 -22.60
C LYS A 2 -15.07 21.27 -21.08
N THR A 3 -15.67 20.37 -20.30
CA THR A 3 -15.62 20.42 -18.84
C THR A 3 -14.24 19.98 -18.37
N TYR A 4 -13.45 20.90 -17.82
CA TYR A 4 -12.20 20.58 -17.14
C TYR A 4 -12.53 20.28 -15.67
N TYR A 5 -12.36 19.03 -15.26
CA TYR A 5 -12.45 18.65 -13.86
C TYR A 5 -11.11 18.97 -13.17
N LEU A 6 -11.16 19.86 -12.19
CA LEU A 6 -10.01 20.12 -11.31
C LEU A 6 -9.79 18.91 -10.41
N SER A 7 -8.53 18.61 -10.09
CA SER A 7 -8.22 17.63 -9.03
C SER A 7 -8.61 18.19 -7.66
N ASN A 8 -8.83 17.33 -6.67
CA ASN A 8 -9.09 17.76 -5.29
C ASN A 8 -7.97 18.66 -4.75
N GLU A 9 -6.73 18.39 -5.13
CA GLU A 9 -5.57 19.21 -4.78
C GLU A 9 -5.65 20.62 -5.39
N GLN A 10 -6.00 20.71 -6.68
CA GLN A 10 -6.18 22.00 -7.36
C GLN A 10 -7.38 22.78 -6.81
N MET A 11 -8.48 22.09 -6.47
CA MET A 11 -9.63 22.73 -5.83
C MET A 11 -9.24 23.31 -4.46
N LEU A 12 -8.56 22.52 -3.61
CA LEU A 12 -8.09 22.98 -2.30
C LEU A 12 -7.09 24.13 -2.42
N GLN A 13 -6.18 24.10 -3.40
CA GLN A 13 -5.26 25.21 -3.62
C GLN A 13 -6.01 26.51 -3.98
N ASN A 14 -6.97 26.42 -4.90
CA ASN A 14 -7.76 27.56 -5.34
C ASN A 14 -8.60 28.15 -4.19
N PHE A 15 -9.26 27.30 -3.40
CA PHE A 15 -10.03 27.76 -2.24
C PHE A 15 -9.13 28.34 -1.15
N GLY A 16 -7.95 27.76 -0.93
CA GLY A 16 -6.96 28.32 -0.01
C GLY A 16 -6.55 29.74 -0.38
N ALA A 17 -6.22 29.97 -1.66
CA ALA A 17 -5.90 31.30 -2.18
C ALA A 17 -7.08 32.28 -2.04
N MET A 18 -8.30 31.82 -2.33
CA MET A 18 -9.51 32.62 -2.15
C MET A 18 -9.67 33.08 -0.69
N PHE A 19 -9.59 32.17 0.29
CA PHE A 19 -9.74 32.52 1.71
C PHE A 19 -8.58 33.38 2.22
N GLU A 20 -7.37 33.17 1.71
CA GLU A 20 -6.22 34.02 2.02
C GLU A 20 -6.44 35.45 1.52
N ASN A 21 -6.89 35.63 0.28
CA ASN A 21 -7.18 36.95 -0.29
C ASN A 21 -8.32 37.66 0.45
N LEU A 22 -9.41 36.93 0.74
CA LEU A 22 -10.53 37.40 1.57
C LEU A 22 -10.08 37.90 2.95
N SER A 23 -9.07 37.26 3.55
CA SER A 23 -8.56 37.67 4.86
C SER A 23 -7.72 38.95 4.82
N LYS A 24 -7.16 39.29 3.65
CA LYS A 24 -6.24 40.44 3.46
C LYS A 24 -6.95 41.68 2.91
N GLU A 25 -7.99 41.51 2.10
CA GLU A 25 -8.70 42.61 1.42
C GLU A 25 -10.10 42.80 2.03
N GLY A 26 -10.25 43.84 2.86
CA GLY A 26 -11.52 44.19 3.50
C GLY A 26 -12.62 44.57 2.50
N ASP A 27 -12.25 45.25 1.41
CA ASP A 27 -13.19 45.72 0.39
C ASP A 27 -13.92 44.55 -0.30
N LEU A 28 -13.21 43.44 -0.52
CA LEU A 28 -13.75 42.23 -1.15
C LEU A 28 -14.82 41.55 -0.28
N LYS A 29 -14.67 41.61 1.05
CA LYS A 29 -15.68 41.13 2.00
C LYS A 29 -16.94 41.99 1.97
N THR A 30 -16.76 43.31 1.87
CA THR A 30 -17.89 44.24 1.79
C THR A 30 -18.70 44.01 0.52
N GLU A 31 -18.05 43.85 -0.64
CA GLU A 31 -18.74 43.52 -1.90
C GLU A 31 -19.46 42.17 -1.82
N LEU A 32 -18.81 41.14 -1.27
CA LEU A 32 -19.42 39.80 -1.15
C LEU A 32 -20.63 39.77 -0.21
N ALA A 33 -20.68 40.64 0.80
CA ALA A 33 -21.85 40.78 1.66
C ALA A 33 -23.08 41.26 0.87
N GLU A 34 -22.91 42.10 -0.17
CA GLU A 34 -24.00 42.54 -1.04
C GLU A 34 -24.61 41.38 -1.85
N TYR A 35 -23.83 40.33 -2.11
CA TYR A 35 -24.27 39.11 -2.77
C TYR A 35 -24.75 38.01 -1.79
N GLY A 36 -24.87 38.32 -0.49
CA GLY A 36 -25.35 37.41 0.54
C GLY A 36 -24.28 36.50 1.15
N TYR A 37 -22.99 36.78 0.91
CA TYR A 37 -21.87 36.14 1.60
C TYR A 37 -21.36 37.04 2.71
N ASP A 38 -22.17 37.18 3.76
CA ASP A 38 -21.77 37.86 4.98
C ASP A 38 -20.65 37.11 5.72
N ASP A 39 -20.13 37.71 6.80
CA ASP A 39 -19.07 37.10 7.60
C ASP A 39 -19.45 35.71 8.13
N ALA A 40 -20.74 35.46 8.40
CA ALA A 40 -21.21 34.16 8.87
C ALA A 40 -21.11 33.10 7.76
N LYS A 41 -21.51 33.43 6.54
CA LYS A 41 -21.39 32.55 5.37
C LYS A 41 -19.94 32.30 4.97
N ILE A 42 -19.08 33.32 5.07
CA ILE A 42 -17.65 33.18 4.84
C ILE A 42 -17.02 32.25 5.89
N ALA A 43 -17.40 32.39 7.16
CA ALA A 43 -16.92 31.52 8.24
C ALA A 43 -17.39 30.06 8.05
N GLU A 44 -18.64 29.85 7.62
CA GLU A 44 -19.17 28.52 7.27
C GLU A 44 -18.33 27.88 6.16
N GLY A 45 -18.09 28.60 5.06
CA GLY A 45 -17.27 28.11 3.95
C GLY A 45 -15.82 27.83 4.36
N LYS A 46 -15.26 28.67 5.23
CA LYS A 46 -13.90 28.50 5.76
C LYS A 46 -13.78 27.24 6.63
N ALA A 47 -14.79 26.97 7.46
CA ALA A 47 -14.84 25.76 8.27
C ALA A 47 -14.88 24.50 7.39
N LEU A 48 -15.70 24.51 6.33
CA LEU A 48 -15.76 23.41 5.35
C LEU A 48 -14.42 23.23 4.63
N TYR A 49 -13.76 24.31 4.23
CA TYR A 49 -12.43 24.26 3.63
C TYR A 49 -11.39 23.66 4.58
N ASP A 50 -11.37 24.10 5.84
CA ASP A 50 -10.41 23.61 6.84
C ASP A 50 -10.61 22.10 7.12
N GLU A 51 -11.87 21.65 7.18
CA GLU A 51 -12.20 20.23 7.33
C GLU A 51 -11.79 19.42 6.09
N ALA A 52 -12.07 19.92 4.89
CA ALA A 52 -11.66 19.28 3.65
C ALA A 52 -10.14 19.19 3.55
N ARG A 53 -9.42 20.25 3.91
CA ARG A 53 -7.95 20.28 3.92
C ARG A 53 -7.38 19.27 4.91
N LYS A 54 -7.91 19.24 6.14
CA LYS A 54 -7.51 18.27 7.16
C LYS A 54 -7.71 16.82 6.69
N THR A 55 -8.85 16.53 6.08
CA THR A 55 -9.18 15.19 5.58
C THR A 55 -8.27 14.80 4.42
N PHE A 56 -8.00 15.72 3.49
CA PHE A 56 -7.06 15.50 2.39
C PHE A 56 -5.65 15.22 2.88
N ASP A 57 -5.12 16.04 3.79
CA ASP A 57 -3.78 15.86 4.35
C ASP A 57 -3.66 14.52 5.11
N ALA A 58 -4.71 14.09 5.82
CA ALA A 58 -4.78 12.79 6.47
C ALA A 58 -4.75 11.63 5.46
N ASN A 59 -5.58 11.69 4.41
CA ASN A 59 -5.61 10.67 3.35
C ASN A 59 -4.24 10.53 2.66
N ILE A 60 -3.60 11.65 2.35
CA ILE A 60 -2.27 11.66 1.74
C ILE A 60 -1.24 11.00 2.66
N LYS A 61 -1.30 11.27 3.97
CA LYS A 61 -0.44 10.62 4.95
C LYS A 61 -0.67 9.10 4.99
N GLU A 62 -1.92 8.67 5.14
CA GLU A 62 -2.30 7.25 5.18
C GLU A 62 -1.86 6.52 3.91
N THR A 63 -2.08 7.12 2.74
CA THR A 63 -1.65 6.57 1.44
C THR A 63 -0.14 6.38 1.37
N ARG A 64 0.64 7.36 1.86
CA ARG A 64 2.11 7.24 1.90
C ARG A 64 2.56 6.13 2.83
N GLU A 65 1.95 6.02 4.00
CA GLU A 65 2.26 4.97 4.99
C GLU A 65 1.92 3.58 4.44
N GLU A 66 0.75 3.41 3.82
CA GLU A 66 0.32 2.17 3.15
C GLU A 66 1.30 1.80 2.03
N THR A 67 1.63 2.76 1.16
CA THR A 67 2.57 2.54 0.05
C THR A 67 3.93 2.09 0.57
N SER A 68 4.46 2.75 1.61
CA SER A 68 5.74 2.40 2.21
C SER A 68 5.71 1.00 2.84
N ALA A 69 4.66 0.67 3.59
CA ALA A 69 4.50 -0.64 4.20
C ALA A 69 4.36 -1.76 3.15
N SER A 70 3.60 -1.52 2.09
CA SER A 70 3.39 -2.44 0.98
C SER A 70 4.69 -2.71 0.22
N LEU A 71 5.48 -1.66 -0.08
CA LEU A 71 6.80 -1.80 -0.70
C LEU A 71 7.76 -2.61 0.18
N ALA A 72 7.83 -2.27 1.47
CA ALA A 72 8.70 -2.99 2.42
C ALA A 72 8.31 -4.48 2.56
N PHE A 73 7.01 -4.78 2.57
CA PHE A 73 6.52 -6.16 2.55
C PHE A 73 6.93 -6.87 1.25
N GLN A 74 6.70 -6.25 0.10
CA GLN A 74 6.99 -6.82 -1.22
C GLN A 74 8.47 -7.13 -1.39
N GLU A 75 9.36 -6.23 -0.96
CA GLU A 75 10.81 -6.46 -0.99
C GLU A 75 11.23 -7.65 -0.13
N LYS A 76 10.72 -7.73 1.11
CA LYS A 76 11.00 -8.86 2.00
C LYS A 76 10.47 -10.17 1.42
N TYR A 77 9.24 -10.15 0.89
CA TYR A 77 8.63 -11.32 0.26
C TYR A 77 9.43 -11.80 -0.95
N GLN A 78 9.84 -10.91 -1.86
CA GLN A 78 10.66 -11.25 -3.01
C GLN A 78 12.01 -11.87 -2.61
N ASN A 79 12.64 -11.33 -1.55
CA ASN A 79 13.88 -11.88 -1.02
C ASN A 79 13.71 -13.32 -0.49
N VAL A 80 12.64 -13.58 0.28
CA VAL A 80 12.32 -14.93 0.77
C VAL A 80 11.98 -15.86 -0.39
N GLN A 81 11.17 -15.40 -1.34
CA GLN A 81 10.76 -16.16 -2.52
C GLN A 81 11.97 -16.56 -3.38
N LYS A 82 12.93 -15.66 -3.58
CA LYS A 82 14.16 -15.94 -4.33
C LYS A 82 14.99 -17.04 -3.65
N LYS A 83 15.19 -16.94 -2.33
CA LYS A 83 15.89 -17.97 -1.55
C LYS A 83 15.17 -19.31 -1.61
N TYR A 84 13.86 -19.30 -1.37
CA TYR A 84 13.03 -20.49 -1.44
C TYR A 84 13.07 -21.14 -2.82
N SER A 85 13.00 -20.39 -3.92
CA SER A 85 13.08 -20.94 -5.27
C SER A 85 14.37 -21.72 -5.50
N THR A 86 15.51 -21.18 -5.04
CA THR A 86 16.80 -21.87 -5.10
C THR A 86 16.81 -23.14 -4.24
N HIS A 87 16.35 -23.06 -2.99
CA HIS A 87 16.30 -24.22 -2.10
C HIS A 87 15.36 -25.31 -2.60
N ARG A 88 14.19 -24.92 -3.12
CA ARG A 88 13.21 -25.81 -3.73
C ARG A 88 13.80 -26.53 -4.94
N LYS A 89 14.57 -25.84 -5.77
CA LYS A 89 15.28 -26.46 -6.90
C LYS A 89 16.34 -27.45 -6.42
N LYS A 90 17.18 -27.07 -5.44
CA LYS A 90 18.18 -27.98 -4.85
C LYS A 90 17.51 -29.24 -4.31
N ALA A 91 16.45 -29.09 -3.53
CA ALA A 91 15.72 -30.21 -2.95
C ALA A 91 15.08 -31.13 -4.00
N ARG A 92 14.57 -30.57 -5.10
CA ARG A 92 14.04 -31.39 -6.21
C ARG A 92 15.11 -32.24 -6.88
N ILE A 93 16.32 -31.73 -7.03
CA ILE A 93 17.46 -32.46 -7.63
C ILE A 93 17.95 -33.53 -6.66
N VAL A 94 18.18 -33.18 -5.39
CA VAL A 94 18.69 -34.12 -4.39
C VAL A 94 17.74 -35.29 -4.14
N PHE A 95 16.44 -35.05 -4.16
CA PHE A 95 15.41 -36.07 -3.94
C PHE A 95 14.78 -36.59 -5.23
N GLU A 96 15.43 -36.43 -6.39
CA GLU A 96 14.86 -36.83 -7.69
C GLU A 96 14.39 -38.30 -7.69
N ASP A 97 15.20 -39.19 -7.12
CA ASP A 97 14.89 -40.63 -7.00
C ASP A 97 14.07 -41.00 -5.75
N ASN A 98 13.83 -40.06 -4.84
CA ASN A 98 13.09 -40.30 -3.59
C ASN A 98 11.67 -39.69 -3.67
N GLU A 99 10.75 -40.48 -4.22
CA GLU A 99 9.38 -40.02 -4.46
C GLU A 99 8.64 -39.66 -3.16
N GLU A 100 8.93 -40.38 -2.07
CA GLU A 100 8.33 -40.13 -0.77
C GLU A 100 8.77 -38.76 -0.22
N ALA A 101 10.07 -38.46 -0.24
CA ALA A 101 10.61 -37.18 0.19
C ALA A 101 10.05 -36.01 -0.64
N LEU A 102 9.92 -36.18 -1.96
CA LEU A 102 9.32 -35.16 -2.83
C LEU A 102 7.84 -34.90 -2.51
N ARG A 103 7.07 -35.94 -2.14
CA ARG A 103 5.67 -35.80 -1.73
C ARG A 103 5.56 -35.13 -0.36
N GLN A 104 6.36 -35.56 0.62
CA GLN A 104 6.39 -34.98 1.97
C GLN A 104 6.73 -33.48 1.92
N LEU A 105 7.75 -33.09 1.14
CA LEU A 105 8.17 -31.69 0.96
C LEU A 105 7.26 -30.88 0.01
N LYS A 106 6.17 -31.48 -0.51
CA LYS A 106 5.25 -30.85 -1.48
C LYS A 106 5.97 -30.26 -2.70
N LEU A 107 6.99 -30.96 -3.18
CA LEU A 107 7.81 -30.52 -4.31
C LEU A 107 7.27 -30.99 -5.67
N LYS A 108 6.29 -31.91 -5.66
CA LYS A 108 5.57 -32.32 -6.86
C LYS A 108 4.58 -31.22 -7.28
N GLY A 109 4.82 -30.61 -8.44
CA GLY A 109 3.98 -29.57 -9.03
C GLY A 109 4.65 -28.20 -9.11
N SER A 110 3.89 -27.22 -9.57
CA SER A 110 4.30 -25.82 -9.63
C SER A 110 4.11 -25.12 -8.30
N ALA A 111 4.97 -24.16 -7.97
CA ALA A 111 4.81 -23.35 -6.76
C ALA A 111 3.57 -22.45 -6.87
N ALA A 112 2.93 -22.16 -5.74
CA ALA A 112 1.76 -21.29 -5.71
C ALA A 112 2.07 -19.88 -6.23
N ARG A 113 1.12 -19.30 -6.97
CA ARG A 113 1.20 -17.90 -7.45
C ARG A 113 0.68 -16.89 -6.43
N ALA A 114 -0.33 -17.27 -5.64
CA ALA A 114 -0.90 -16.41 -4.61
C ALA A 114 0.05 -16.30 -3.42
N ILE A 115 0.31 -15.07 -2.96
CA ILE A 115 1.28 -14.78 -1.89
C ILE A 115 0.96 -15.56 -0.61
N ALA A 116 -0.31 -15.56 -0.16
CA ALA A 116 -0.71 -16.27 1.06
C ALA A 116 -0.40 -17.78 0.99
N THR A 117 -0.80 -18.43 -0.11
CA THR A 117 -0.53 -19.86 -0.32
C THR A 117 0.97 -20.13 -0.45
N ALA A 118 1.70 -19.28 -1.16
CA ALA A 118 3.14 -19.42 -1.33
C ALA A 118 3.89 -19.28 0.01
N MET A 119 3.46 -18.36 0.89
CA MET A 119 4.04 -18.22 2.23
C MET A 119 3.80 -19.46 3.09
N GLU A 120 2.61 -20.05 3.06
CA GLU A 120 2.33 -21.29 3.78
C GLU A 120 3.13 -22.49 3.22
N GLU A 121 3.29 -22.58 1.89
CA GLU A 121 4.17 -23.59 1.28
C GLU A 121 5.63 -23.42 1.73
N MET A 122 6.16 -22.20 1.70
CA MET A 122 7.51 -21.88 2.16
C MET A 122 7.69 -22.26 3.63
N ARG A 123 6.73 -21.87 4.48
CA ARG A 123 6.75 -22.16 5.91
C ARG A 123 6.75 -23.67 6.16
N ALA A 124 5.83 -24.40 5.55
CA ALA A 124 5.74 -25.85 5.69
C ALA A 124 7.02 -26.55 5.22
N PHE A 125 7.61 -26.11 4.11
CA PHE A 125 8.87 -26.64 3.60
C PHE A 125 10.00 -26.51 4.63
N TYR A 126 10.22 -25.31 5.17
CA TYR A 126 11.30 -25.12 6.15
C TYR A 126 11.02 -25.79 7.50
N GLN A 127 9.77 -25.78 7.97
CA GLN A 127 9.39 -26.48 9.20
C GLN A 127 9.62 -27.99 9.07
N LEU A 128 9.30 -28.59 7.93
CA LEU A 128 9.52 -30.02 7.72
C LEU A 128 11.01 -30.36 7.69
N LEU A 129 11.84 -29.51 7.06
CA LEU A 129 13.29 -29.69 7.07
C LEU A 129 13.90 -29.57 8.47
N ASP A 130 13.39 -28.66 9.29
CA ASP A 130 13.88 -28.48 10.67
C ASP A 130 13.48 -29.65 11.59
N THR A 131 12.25 -30.14 11.43
CA THR A 131 11.72 -31.25 12.25
C THR A 131 12.18 -32.63 11.79
N THR A 132 12.66 -32.78 10.55
CA THR A 132 13.05 -34.07 9.97
C THR A 132 14.52 -34.04 9.50
N PRO A 133 15.49 -34.35 10.39
CA PRO A 133 16.92 -34.29 10.06
C PRO A 133 17.35 -35.16 8.86
N ASN A 134 16.63 -36.26 8.60
CA ASN A 134 16.86 -37.14 7.45
C ASN A 134 16.60 -36.45 6.11
N LEU A 135 15.70 -35.46 6.07
CA LEU A 135 15.44 -34.65 4.88
C LEU A 135 16.38 -33.44 4.77
N LEU A 136 16.96 -32.99 5.89
CA LEU A 136 17.89 -31.86 5.92
C LEU A 136 19.33 -32.27 5.56
N THR A 137 19.78 -33.43 6.01
CA THR A 137 21.17 -33.89 5.85
C THR A 137 21.62 -33.93 4.39
N PRO A 138 20.82 -34.45 3.44
CA PRO A 138 21.17 -34.45 2.02
C PRO A 138 21.22 -33.04 1.37
N LEU A 139 20.68 -32.02 2.05
CA LEU A 139 20.58 -30.65 1.53
C LEU A 139 21.64 -29.69 2.09
N LYS A 140 22.49 -30.13 3.02
CA LYS A 140 23.66 -29.38 3.47
C LYS A 140 24.72 -29.46 2.38
#